data_AF-A0A7D9KBX4-F1
#
_entry.id   AF-A0A7D9KBX4-F1
#
_cell.length_a   1.000
_cell.length_b   1.000
_cell.length_c   1.000
_cell.angle_alpha   90.00
_cell.angle_beta   90.00
_cell.angle_gamma   90.00
#
_symmetry.space_group_name_H-M   'P 1'
#
loop_
_entity.id
_entity.type
_entity.pdbx_description
1 polymer ?
#
loop_
_entity_poly.entity_id
_entity_poly.type
_entity_poly.pdbx_seq_one_letter_code
_entity_poly.pdbx_strand_id
1 'polypeptide(L)'
;MVMLLDYQQNDFQFGVSQNGNHIRRTDDPFPHITEIQDALVSFYIKLRASLARNRIRETALTVEDLLPKEEKEKNEYVCYQPIYAYVNTLRTTVEDVCGMLERNGFIKEDSAVDYSNFSGRRYAIDVHLNDVIVFPRDVKFDVYNHDLVQCGFLVVQDKSRFIAPEVVRSVLFQLTLAKERAAALIPGEIRPIFSDGDDVIIVNSDSVNLIARVSCYVDPQRSLFVFGVKSSQYEDVRSILDILGVQSILYSFSW
;
A
#
# COMPACT_ATOMS: atom_id res chain seq x y z
N MET A 1 -11.10 -9.14 -19.71
CA MET A 1 -11.09 -8.14 -18.62
C MET A 1 -10.27 -6.90 -18.98
N VAL A 2 -9.06 -7.04 -19.54
CA VAL A 2 -8.18 -5.91 -19.93
C VAL A 2 -8.87 -4.85 -20.79
N MET A 3 -9.66 -5.25 -21.79
CA MET A 3 -10.39 -4.29 -22.65
C MET A 3 -11.53 -3.56 -21.93
N LEU A 4 -12.20 -4.17 -20.95
CA LEU A 4 -13.25 -3.48 -20.19
C LEU A 4 -12.64 -2.45 -19.23
N LEU A 5 -11.50 -2.81 -18.62
CA LEU A 5 -10.74 -1.91 -17.76
C LEU A 5 -10.23 -0.68 -18.54
N ASP A 6 -9.69 -0.90 -19.73
CA ASP A 6 -9.23 0.21 -20.58
C ASP A 6 -10.38 1.11 -21.04
N TYR A 7 -11.57 0.55 -21.32
CA TYR A 7 -12.76 1.36 -21.55
C TYR A 7 -13.16 2.19 -20.32
N GLN A 8 -13.12 1.62 -19.12
CA GLN A 8 -13.49 2.34 -17.90
C GLN A 8 -12.50 3.47 -17.56
N GLN A 9 -11.20 3.23 -17.74
CA GLN A 9 -10.15 4.17 -17.36
C GLN A 9 -9.84 5.19 -18.45
N ASN A 10 -9.86 4.75 -19.71
CA ASN A 10 -9.36 5.51 -20.84
C ASN A 10 -10.39 5.63 -21.98
N ASP A 11 -11.59 5.05 -21.86
CA ASP A 11 -12.63 5.07 -22.90
C ASP A 11 -12.12 4.54 -24.27
N PHE A 12 -11.20 3.56 -24.27
CA PHE A 12 -10.47 3.08 -25.46
C PHE A 12 -9.57 4.10 -26.16
N GLN A 13 -9.12 5.14 -25.45
CA GLN A 13 -8.13 6.09 -25.96
C GLN A 13 -6.72 5.52 -25.82
N PHE A 14 -6.29 4.76 -26.82
CA PHE A 14 -4.93 4.21 -26.88
C PHE A 14 -3.95 5.27 -27.40
N GLY A 15 -3.03 5.74 -26.56
CA GLY A 15 -1.91 6.62 -26.97
C GLY A 15 -2.25 8.11 -27.14
N VAL A 16 -3.35 8.59 -26.56
CA VAL A 16 -3.73 10.02 -26.58
C VAL A 16 -3.46 10.65 -25.22
N SER A 17 -2.73 11.79 -25.18
CA SER A 17 -2.60 12.59 -23.95
C SER A 17 -3.93 13.27 -23.62
N GLN A 18 -4.15 13.66 -22.35
CA GLN A 18 -5.33 14.39 -21.87
C GLN A 18 -5.69 15.67 -22.66
N ASN A 19 -4.81 16.13 -23.57
CA ASN A 19 -5.00 17.29 -24.44
C ASN A 19 -5.28 16.96 -25.93
N GLY A 20 -5.61 15.71 -26.28
CA GLY A 20 -6.00 15.34 -27.65
C GLY A 20 -4.86 15.19 -28.66
N ASN A 21 -3.61 15.33 -28.23
CA ASN A 21 -2.44 15.06 -29.07
C ASN A 21 -2.01 13.58 -28.91
N HIS A 22 -1.80 12.90 -30.05
CA HIS A 22 -1.16 11.58 -30.09
C HIS A 22 0.26 11.69 -29.53
N ILE A 23 0.52 11.00 -28.41
CA ILE A 23 1.89 10.84 -27.92
C ILE A 23 2.51 9.72 -28.74
N ARG A 24 2.93 10.02 -29.97
CA ARG A 24 3.89 9.15 -30.66
C ARG A 24 5.21 9.27 -29.91
N ARG A 25 5.53 8.29 -29.06
CA ARG A 25 6.92 8.07 -28.65
C ARG A 25 7.64 7.52 -29.87
N THR A 26 8.29 8.40 -30.63
CA THR A 26 9.12 8.02 -31.78
C THR A 26 10.28 7.11 -31.39
N ASP A 27 10.62 7.07 -30.10
CA ASP A 27 11.71 6.28 -29.52
C ASP A 27 11.19 5.16 -28.60
N ASP A 28 10.06 4.53 -28.92
CA ASP A 28 9.60 3.38 -28.15
C ASP A 28 10.52 2.16 -28.44
N PRO A 29 11.21 1.58 -27.44
CA PRO A 29 12.13 0.45 -27.65
C PRO A 29 11.45 -0.82 -28.19
N PHE A 30 10.11 -0.86 -28.22
CA PHE A 30 9.33 -2.02 -28.67
C PHE A 30 8.37 -1.65 -29.82
N PRO A 31 8.79 -1.76 -31.10
CA PRO A 31 7.97 -1.35 -32.25
C PRO A 31 6.63 -2.11 -32.37
N HIS A 32 6.56 -3.34 -31.88
CA HIS A 32 5.32 -4.12 -31.84
C HIS A 32 4.24 -3.51 -30.94
N ILE A 33 4.62 -2.77 -29.89
CA ILE A 33 3.66 -2.08 -29.01
C ILE A 33 2.95 -0.97 -29.80
N THR A 34 3.70 -0.21 -30.59
CA THR A 34 3.15 0.85 -31.46
C THR A 34 2.22 0.27 -32.51
N GLU A 35 2.58 -0.85 -33.15
CA GLU A 35 1.74 -1.52 -34.14
C GLU A 35 0.40 -2.00 -33.52
N ILE A 36 0.43 -2.58 -32.32
CA ILE A 36 -0.77 -3.01 -31.60
C ILE A 36 -1.64 -1.80 -31.23
N GLN A 37 -1.03 -0.71 -30.77
CA GLN A 37 -1.75 0.53 -30.44
C GLN A 37 -2.44 1.12 -31.66
N ASP A 38 -1.73 1.25 -32.79
CA ASP A 38 -2.30 1.77 -34.04
C ASP A 38 -3.44 0.89 -34.54
N ALA A 39 -3.30 -0.44 -34.44
CA ALA A 39 -4.38 -1.37 -34.73
C ALA A 39 -5.58 -1.12 -33.80
N LEU A 40 -5.39 -1.05 -32.48
CA LEU A 40 -6.48 -0.81 -31.54
C LEU A 40 -7.21 0.53 -31.79
N VAL A 41 -6.46 1.61 -32.07
CA VAL A 41 -7.04 2.91 -32.46
C VAL A 41 -7.89 2.78 -33.72
N SER A 42 -7.39 2.09 -34.75
CA SER A 42 -8.14 1.89 -36.00
C SER A 42 -9.46 1.13 -35.80
N PHE A 43 -9.56 0.32 -34.74
CA PHE A 43 -10.76 -0.45 -34.39
C PHE A 43 -11.63 0.20 -33.32
N TYR A 44 -11.29 1.40 -32.81
CA TYR A 44 -12.00 2.08 -31.73
C TYR A 44 -13.53 2.11 -31.89
N ILE A 45 -14.02 2.55 -33.05
CA ILE A 45 -15.47 2.64 -33.34
C ILE A 45 -16.11 1.24 -33.27
N LYS A 46 -15.43 0.22 -33.79
CA LYS A 46 -15.90 -1.16 -33.80
C LYS A 46 -15.91 -1.75 -32.39
N LEU A 47 -14.91 -1.44 -31.57
CA LEU A 47 -14.82 -1.86 -30.17
C LEU A 47 -15.98 -1.27 -29.35
N ARG A 48 -16.22 0.05 -29.44
CA ARG A 48 -17.36 0.70 -28.77
C ARG A 48 -18.70 0.15 -29.23
N ALA A 49 -18.87 -0.03 -30.54
CA ALA A 49 -20.11 -0.59 -31.08
C ALA A 49 -20.32 -2.04 -30.61
N SER A 50 -19.25 -2.85 -30.55
CA SER A 50 -19.33 -4.22 -30.04
C SER A 50 -19.66 -4.25 -28.55
N LEU A 51 -19.07 -3.36 -27.76
CA LEU A 51 -19.38 -3.21 -26.34
C LEU A 51 -20.84 -2.79 -26.13
N ALA A 52 -21.33 -1.80 -26.88
CA ALA A 52 -22.73 -1.36 -26.81
C ALA A 52 -23.71 -2.49 -27.18
N ARG A 53 -23.44 -3.24 -28.26
CA ARG A 53 -24.25 -4.42 -28.63
C ARG A 53 -24.23 -5.49 -27.54
N ASN A 54 -23.08 -5.74 -26.92
CA ASN A 54 -22.98 -6.68 -25.80
C ASN A 54 -23.79 -6.19 -24.59
N ARG A 55 -23.74 -4.90 -24.25
CA ARG A 55 -24.55 -4.33 -23.16
C ARG A 55 -26.04 -4.52 -23.36
N ILE A 56 -26.54 -4.27 -24.57
CA ILE A 56 -27.96 -4.46 -24.90
C ILE A 56 -28.33 -5.95 -24.81
N ARG A 57 -27.49 -6.82 -25.37
CA ARG A 57 -27.72 -8.28 -25.39
C ARG A 57 -27.79 -8.88 -23.99
N GLU A 58 -26.86 -8.49 -23.13
CA GLU A 58 -26.76 -8.99 -21.75
C GLU A 58 -27.64 -8.18 -20.78
N THR A 59 -28.42 -7.19 -21.27
CA THR A 59 -29.21 -6.27 -20.43
C THR A 59 -28.40 -5.61 -19.30
N ALA A 60 -27.12 -5.34 -19.57
CA ALA A 60 -26.16 -4.82 -18.62
C ALA A 60 -26.31 -3.31 -18.43
N LEU A 61 -26.69 -2.88 -17.23
CA LEU A 61 -26.83 -1.46 -16.88
C LEU A 61 -25.47 -0.77 -16.81
N THR A 62 -24.49 -1.46 -16.25
CA THR A 62 -23.11 -1.01 -16.08
C THR A 62 -22.13 -1.87 -16.90
N VAL A 63 -20.85 -1.51 -16.94
CA VAL A 63 -19.84 -2.31 -17.64
C VAL A 63 -19.45 -3.53 -16.81
N GLU A 64 -19.51 -3.39 -15.49
CA GLU A 64 -19.30 -4.40 -14.46
C GLU A 64 -20.33 -5.52 -14.57
N ASP A 65 -21.55 -5.20 -15.03
CA ASP A 65 -22.59 -6.18 -15.32
C ASP A 65 -22.24 -7.14 -16.46
N LEU A 66 -21.22 -6.85 -17.26
CA LEU A 66 -20.71 -7.75 -18.30
C LEU A 66 -19.67 -8.75 -17.77
N LEU A 67 -19.23 -8.63 -16.51
CA LEU A 67 -18.25 -9.53 -15.93
C LEU A 67 -18.85 -10.92 -15.67
N PRO A 68 -18.05 -12.00 -15.72
CA PRO A 68 -18.46 -13.31 -15.22
C PRO A 68 -18.93 -13.24 -13.77
N LYS A 69 -19.84 -14.14 -13.36
CA LYS A 69 -20.41 -14.14 -12.00
C LYS A 69 -19.32 -14.20 -10.93
N GLU A 70 -18.28 -15.00 -11.15
CA GLU A 70 -17.16 -15.15 -10.23
C GLU A 70 -16.39 -13.83 -10.04
N GLU A 71 -16.26 -13.02 -11.09
CA GLU A 71 -15.62 -11.70 -11.01
C GLU A 71 -16.54 -10.64 -10.39
N LYS A 72 -17.86 -10.76 -10.59
CA LYS A 72 -18.85 -9.91 -9.91
C LYS A 72 -18.85 -10.16 -8.41
N GLU A 73 -18.86 -11.43 -8.01
CA GLU A 73 -18.77 -11.84 -6.60
C GLU A 73 -17.46 -11.32 -5.99
N LYS A 74 -16.32 -11.49 -6.67
CA LYS A 74 -15.04 -10.88 -6.24
C LYS A 74 -15.12 -9.37 -6.08
N ASN A 75 -15.76 -8.66 -7.01
CA ASN A 75 -15.94 -7.21 -6.92
C ASN A 75 -16.85 -6.81 -5.75
N GLU A 76 -17.89 -7.59 -5.45
CA GLU A 76 -18.69 -7.39 -4.24
C GLU A 76 -17.83 -7.57 -2.99
N TYR A 77 -16.99 -8.62 -2.90
CA TYR A 77 -16.06 -8.80 -1.79
C TYR A 77 -15.07 -7.62 -1.64
N VAL A 78 -14.54 -7.09 -2.75
CA VAL A 78 -13.69 -5.89 -2.74
C VAL A 78 -14.48 -4.67 -2.22
N CYS A 79 -15.77 -4.57 -2.56
CA CYS A 79 -16.66 -3.54 -2.03
C CYS A 79 -16.98 -3.69 -0.54
N TYR A 80 -16.68 -4.80 0.12
CA TYR A 80 -16.86 -4.96 1.56
C TYR A 80 -15.55 -5.07 2.33
N GLN A 81 -14.42 -4.78 1.68
CA GLN A 81 -13.12 -4.92 2.32
C GLN A 81 -12.99 -3.95 3.51
N PRO A 82 -12.62 -4.46 4.69
CA PRO A 82 -12.32 -3.63 5.85
C PRO A 82 -11.16 -2.69 5.59
N ILE A 83 -11.07 -1.65 6.41
CA ILE A 83 -9.96 -0.72 6.37
C ILE A 83 -8.93 -1.20 7.36
N TYR A 84 -7.69 -1.30 6.91
CA TYR A 84 -6.58 -1.67 7.77
C TYR A 84 -5.67 -0.46 7.96
N ALA A 85 -5.27 -0.22 9.20
CA ALA A 85 -4.30 0.82 9.53
C ALA A 85 -3.33 0.28 10.57
N TYR A 86 -2.03 0.43 10.32
CA TYR A 86 -1.04 0.06 11.31
C TYR A 86 -0.76 1.21 12.26
N VAL A 87 -0.46 0.88 13.51
CA VAL A 87 -0.03 1.82 14.55
C VAL A 87 1.43 2.15 14.34
N ASN A 88 1.74 3.43 14.17
CA ASN A 88 3.11 3.89 13.98
C ASN A 88 3.85 3.91 15.33
N THR A 89 4.62 2.85 15.60
CA THR A 89 5.34 2.67 16.86
C THR A 89 6.50 3.64 17.07
N LEU A 90 6.89 4.41 16.05
CA LEU A 90 7.83 5.53 16.21
C LEU A 90 7.20 6.73 16.92
N ARG A 91 5.87 6.82 16.91
CA ARG A 91 5.12 7.99 17.38
C ARG A 91 4.26 7.70 18.60
N THR A 92 3.73 6.49 18.72
CA THR A 92 2.72 6.12 19.72
C THR A 92 2.71 4.61 19.98
N THR A 93 2.01 4.16 21.01
CA THR A 93 1.76 2.74 21.27
C THR A 93 0.38 2.29 20.78
N VAL A 94 0.15 0.98 20.66
CA VAL A 94 -1.16 0.40 20.28
C VAL A 94 -2.19 0.70 21.37
N GLU A 95 -1.78 0.66 22.62
CA GLU A 95 -2.58 0.97 23.80
C GLU A 95 -3.06 2.42 23.79
N ASP A 96 -2.17 3.36 23.49
CA ASP A 96 -2.50 4.78 23.38
C ASP A 96 -3.50 5.04 22.25
N VAL A 97 -3.29 4.41 21.09
CA VAL A 97 -4.21 4.51 19.95
C VAL A 97 -5.59 3.93 20.31
N CYS A 98 -5.65 2.77 20.96
CA CYS A 98 -6.90 2.19 21.43
C CYS A 98 -7.62 3.15 22.38
N GLY A 99 -6.92 3.69 23.38
CA GLY A 99 -7.49 4.65 24.32
C GLY A 99 -7.92 5.97 23.66
N MET A 100 -7.26 6.39 22.57
CA MET A 100 -7.69 7.54 21.77
C MET A 100 -8.95 7.23 20.96
N LEU A 101 -9.03 6.05 20.33
CA LEU A 101 -10.21 5.62 19.58
C LEU A 101 -11.44 5.53 20.50
N GLU A 102 -11.30 4.91 21.67
CA GLU A 102 -12.38 4.78 22.66
C GLU A 102 -12.87 6.14 23.16
N ARG A 103 -11.95 7.08 23.43
CA ARG A 103 -12.30 8.48 23.78
C ARG A 103 -13.04 9.22 22.67
N ASN A 104 -12.80 8.86 21.40
CA ASN A 104 -13.49 9.41 20.23
C ASN A 104 -14.79 8.64 19.88
N GLY A 105 -15.23 7.74 20.76
CA GLY A 105 -16.51 7.03 20.64
C GLY A 105 -16.46 5.79 19.75
N PHE A 106 -15.27 5.27 19.44
CA PHE A 106 -15.14 3.95 18.84
C PHE A 106 -15.22 2.86 19.92
N ILE A 107 -15.77 1.70 19.56
CA ILE A 107 -15.90 0.55 20.46
C ILE A 107 -14.96 -0.55 19.99
N LYS A 108 -14.13 -1.06 20.89
CA LYS A 108 -13.24 -2.21 20.62
C LYS A 108 -14.05 -3.50 20.57
N GLU A 109 -13.84 -4.32 19.54
CA GLU A 109 -14.32 -5.70 19.47
C GLU A 109 -13.16 -6.69 19.66
N ASP A 110 -13.45 -7.81 20.32
CA ASP A 110 -12.44 -8.82 20.68
C ASP A 110 -11.89 -9.58 19.47
N SER A 111 -12.68 -9.72 18.39
CA SER A 111 -12.18 -10.33 17.16
C SER A 111 -13.07 -10.06 15.95
N ALA A 112 -12.46 -9.58 14.86
CA ALA A 112 -13.11 -9.42 13.56
C ALA A 112 -13.02 -10.70 12.70
N VAL A 113 -13.35 -11.87 13.28
CA VAL A 113 -13.37 -13.14 12.51
C VAL A 113 -14.49 -13.12 11.47
N ASP A 114 -15.60 -12.45 11.79
CA ASP A 114 -16.75 -12.32 10.91
C ASP A 114 -17.04 -10.84 10.61
N TYR A 115 -16.55 -10.38 9.47
CA TYR A 115 -16.77 -9.01 8.99
C TYR A 115 -18.23 -8.71 8.63
N SER A 116 -19.12 -9.72 8.61
CA SER A 116 -20.53 -9.53 8.22
C SER A 116 -21.32 -8.63 9.19
N ASN A 117 -20.96 -8.62 10.47
CA ASN A 117 -21.56 -7.75 11.49
C ASN A 117 -20.64 -6.59 11.92
N PHE A 118 -19.49 -6.44 11.27
CA PHE A 118 -18.50 -5.43 11.59
C PHE A 118 -18.85 -4.11 10.91
N SER A 119 -19.64 -3.27 11.59
CA SER A 119 -20.14 -1.98 11.10
C SER A 119 -20.17 -0.91 12.18
N GLY A 120 -20.22 0.35 11.78
CA GLY A 120 -20.31 1.52 12.64
C GLY A 120 -18.95 1.89 13.22
N ARG A 121 -18.97 2.70 14.29
CA ARG A 121 -17.75 3.12 15.01
C ARG A 121 -17.22 2.00 15.90
N ARG A 122 -16.80 0.93 15.24
CA ARG A 122 -16.16 -0.23 15.87
C ARG A 122 -14.75 -0.38 15.31
N TYR A 123 -13.89 -1.03 16.07
CA TYR A 123 -12.58 -1.43 15.60
C TYR A 123 -12.14 -2.72 16.28
N ALA A 124 -11.23 -3.44 15.65
CA ALA A 124 -10.61 -4.63 16.22
C ALA A 124 -9.10 -4.60 15.96
N ILE A 125 -8.34 -5.38 16.71
CA ILE A 125 -6.95 -5.65 16.38
C ILE A 125 -6.92 -6.81 15.38
N ASP A 126 -6.08 -6.73 14.36
CA ASP A 126 -5.95 -7.79 13.36
C ASP A 126 -5.45 -9.08 14.01
N VAL A 127 -6.05 -10.21 13.62
CA VAL A 127 -5.75 -11.53 14.19
C VAL A 127 -4.34 -12.04 13.87
N HIS A 128 -3.69 -11.49 12.84
CA HIS A 128 -2.34 -11.88 12.44
C HIS A 128 -1.29 -10.83 12.84
N LEU A 129 -1.70 -9.57 13.04
CA LEU A 129 -0.80 -8.44 13.23
C LEU A 129 -1.27 -7.59 14.42
N ASN A 130 -0.55 -7.71 15.54
CA ASN A 130 -0.93 -7.11 16.82
C ASN A 130 -0.90 -5.57 16.85
N ASP A 131 -0.27 -4.95 15.86
CA ASP A 131 -0.18 -3.50 15.71
C ASP A 131 -1.00 -2.97 14.53
N VAL A 132 -1.88 -3.80 13.95
CA VAL A 132 -2.82 -3.39 12.91
C VAL A 132 -4.21 -3.30 13.50
N ILE A 133 -4.83 -2.14 13.32
CA ILE A 133 -6.23 -1.87 13.64
C ILE A 133 -7.06 -2.08 12.38
N VAL A 134 -8.17 -2.79 12.54
CA VAL A 134 -9.15 -3.05 11.50
C VAL A 134 -10.39 -2.22 11.80
N PHE A 135 -10.93 -1.54 10.79
CA PHE A 135 -12.16 -0.76 10.86
C PHE A 135 -13.17 -1.22 9.83
N PRO A 136 -14.47 -1.13 10.13
CA PRO A 136 -15.52 -1.30 9.15
C PRO A 136 -15.38 -0.34 7.96
N ARG A 137 -15.88 -0.75 6.79
CA ARG A 137 -15.79 0.08 5.58
C ARG A 137 -16.66 1.33 5.65
N ASP A 138 -17.80 1.27 6.33
CA ASP A 138 -18.75 2.37 6.45
C ASP A 138 -18.19 3.58 7.21
N VAL A 139 -17.17 3.38 8.05
CA VAL A 139 -16.45 4.48 8.72
C VAL A 139 -15.22 4.97 7.95
N LYS A 140 -15.10 4.68 6.65
CA LYS A 140 -13.93 5.07 5.84
C LYS A 140 -13.58 6.55 5.95
N PHE A 141 -14.54 7.42 5.71
CA PHE A 141 -14.27 8.85 5.75
C PHE A 141 -13.94 9.34 7.17
N ASP A 142 -14.60 8.78 8.19
CA ASP A 142 -14.29 9.07 9.60
C ASP A 142 -12.84 8.69 9.94
N VAL A 143 -12.37 7.52 9.50
CA VAL A 143 -10.99 7.05 9.76
C VAL A 143 -9.96 7.91 9.02
N TYR A 144 -10.14 8.15 7.72
CA TYR A 144 -9.16 8.93 6.93
C TYR A 144 -9.04 10.38 7.41
N ASN A 145 -10.12 10.95 7.94
CA ASN A 145 -10.13 12.32 8.47
C ASN A 145 -9.80 12.40 9.97
N HIS A 146 -9.58 11.27 10.63
CA HIS A 146 -9.29 11.25 12.06
C HIS A 146 -7.90 11.83 12.36
N ASP A 147 -7.76 12.56 13.47
CA ASP A 147 -6.48 13.16 13.90
C ASP A 147 -5.36 12.13 14.05
N LEU A 148 -5.71 10.88 14.41
CA LEU A 148 -4.76 9.77 14.47
C LEU A 148 -4.07 9.51 13.12
N VAL A 149 -4.80 9.63 12.01
CA VAL A 149 -4.23 9.47 10.66
C VAL A 149 -3.49 10.74 10.25
N GLN A 150 -4.08 11.91 10.47
CA GLN A 150 -3.48 13.19 10.09
C GLN A 150 -2.16 13.49 10.84
N CYS A 151 -2.07 13.07 12.11
CA CYS A 151 -0.85 13.20 12.92
C CYS A 151 0.17 12.06 12.69
N GLY A 152 -0.11 11.10 11.80
CA GLY A 152 0.78 9.98 11.51
C GLY A 152 0.89 8.92 12.62
N PHE A 153 -0.08 8.85 13.53
CA PHE A 153 -0.17 7.82 14.58
C PHE A 153 -0.77 6.51 14.05
N LEU A 154 -1.71 6.61 13.11
CA LEU A 154 -2.25 5.51 12.33
C LEU A 154 -1.94 5.72 10.85
N VAL A 155 -1.50 4.67 10.16
CA VAL A 155 -1.22 4.72 8.73
C VAL A 155 -2.08 3.69 8.01
N VAL A 156 -3.02 4.18 7.20
CA VAL A 156 -3.95 3.34 6.43
C VAL A 156 -3.22 2.70 5.25
N GLN A 157 -3.34 1.38 5.10
CA GLN A 157 -2.71 0.64 4.03
C GLN A 157 -3.44 -0.68 3.75
N ASP A 158 -3.34 -1.18 2.52
CA ASP A 158 -3.86 -2.50 2.17
C ASP A 158 -3.18 -3.62 2.98
N LYS A 159 -3.98 -4.58 3.48
CA LYS A 159 -3.47 -5.70 4.29
C LYS A 159 -2.33 -6.49 3.63
N SER A 160 -2.38 -6.66 2.31
CA SER A 160 -1.35 -7.37 1.55
C SER A 160 0.02 -6.68 1.63
N ARG A 161 0.06 -5.36 1.84
CA ARG A 161 1.31 -4.60 1.94
C ARG A 161 2.00 -4.72 3.30
N PHE A 162 1.36 -5.31 4.31
CA PHE A 162 2.02 -5.57 5.60
C PHE A 162 2.95 -6.79 5.56
N ILE A 163 2.74 -7.72 4.63
CA ILE A 163 3.48 -8.99 4.59
C ILE A 163 4.98 -8.74 4.39
N ALA A 164 5.36 -7.91 3.42
CA ALA A 164 6.77 -7.63 3.14
C ALA A 164 7.51 -7.02 4.35
N PRO A 165 7.02 -5.94 5.00
CA PRO A 165 7.61 -5.43 6.23
C PRO A 165 7.70 -6.47 7.36
N GLU A 166 6.69 -7.33 7.53
CA GLU A 166 6.71 -8.33 8.60
C GLU A 166 7.73 -9.45 8.36
N VAL A 167 7.97 -9.81 7.09
CA VAL A 167 9.09 -10.70 6.74
C VAL A 167 10.42 -10.04 7.12
N VAL A 168 10.60 -8.74 6.81
CA VAL A 168 11.80 -8.00 7.20
C VAL A 168 11.96 -7.98 8.73
N ARG A 169 10.90 -7.66 9.48
CA ARG A 169 10.90 -7.70 10.96
C ARG A 169 11.33 -9.05 11.50
N SER A 170 10.78 -10.14 10.96
CA SER A 170 11.12 -11.51 11.37
C SER A 170 12.60 -11.82 11.11
N VAL A 171 13.12 -11.47 9.93
CA VAL A 171 14.54 -11.66 9.60
C VAL A 171 15.45 -10.84 10.52
N LEU A 172 15.12 -9.57 10.74
CA LEU A 172 15.87 -8.70 11.67
C LEU A 172 15.89 -9.30 13.08
N PHE A 173 14.76 -9.78 13.59
CA PHE A 173 14.70 -10.43 14.88
C PHE A 173 15.59 -11.68 14.97
N GLN A 174 15.57 -12.53 13.93
CA GLN A 174 16.44 -13.72 13.89
C GLN A 174 17.92 -13.35 13.84
N LEU A 175 18.29 -12.30 13.08
CA LEU A 175 19.66 -11.79 13.02
C LEU A 175 20.10 -11.25 14.37
N THR A 176 19.29 -10.40 15.01
CA THR A 176 19.57 -9.88 16.36
C THR A 176 19.81 -11.01 17.36
N LEU A 177 18.92 -12.02 17.38
CA LEU A 177 19.08 -13.17 18.28
C LEU A 177 20.36 -13.98 17.99
N ALA A 178 20.71 -14.17 16.72
CA ALA A 178 21.94 -14.85 16.33
C ALA A 178 23.19 -14.06 16.75
N LYS A 179 23.16 -12.73 16.60
CA LYS A 179 24.23 -11.83 17.03
C LYS A 179 24.42 -11.83 18.54
N GLU A 180 23.33 -11.81 19.32
CA GLU A 180 23.40 -11.91 20.78
C GLU A 180 24.06 -13.22 21.24
N ARG A 181 23.70 -14.34 20.61
CA ARG A 181 24.32 -15.65 20.88
C ARG A 181 25.80 -15.66 20.53
N ALA A 182 26.20 -15.06 19.41
CA ALA A 182 27.60 -14.95 19.02
C ALA A 182 28.39 -14.04 19.98
N ALA A 183 27.81 -12.91 20.40
CA ALA A 183 28.42 -11.95 21.33
C ALA A 183 28.68 -12.55 22.72
N ALA A 184 27.88 -13.53 23.15
CA ALA A 184 28.11 -14.29 24.37
C ALA A 184 29.34 -15.21 24.30
N LEU A 185 29.72 -15.65 23.09
CA LEU A 185 30.83 -16.57 22.83
C LEU A 185 32.14 -15.85 22.48
N ILE A 186 32.08 -14.57 22.08
CA ILE A 186 33.25 -13.80 21.63
C ILE A 186 33.68 -12.77 22.70
N PRO A 187 34.94 -12.79 23.17
CA PRO A 187 35.42 -11.84 24.16
C PRO A 187 35.63 -10.41 23.61
N GLY A 188 35.21 -9.43 24.40
CA GLY A 188 35.78 -8.06 24.51
C GLY A 188 35.62 -7.09 23.33
N GLU A 189 36.28 -7.36 22.21
CA GLU A 189 36.59 -6.32 21.21
C GLU A 189 35.63 -6.26 20.01
N ILE A 190 34.96 -7.38 19.69
CA ILE A 190 34.05 -7.47 18.52
C ILE A 190 32.57 -7.25 18.93
N ARG A 191 32.27 -7.20 20.24
CA ARG A 191 30.90 -6.98 20.75
C ARG A 191 30.17 -5.76 20.17
N PRO A 192 30.83 -4.59 19.93
CA PRO A 192 30.16 -3.43 19.33
C PRO A 192 29.63 -3.68 17.90
N ILE A 193 30.26 -4.59 17.15
CA ILE A 193 29.79 -4.96 15.81
C ILE A 193 28.45 -5.71 15.88
N PHE A 194 28.14 -6.30 17.04
CA PHE A 194 26.95 -7.13 17.25
C PHE A 194 25.86 -6.44 18.08
N SER A 195 26.10 -5.26 18.67
CA SER A 195 25.21 -4.68 19.68
C SER A 195 24.16 -3.68 19.18
N ASP A 196 24.37 -3.02 18.04
CA ASP A 196 23.59 -1.81 17.73
C ASP A 196 22.52 -2.02 16.65
N GLY A 197 22.06 -3.25 16.40
CA GLY A 197 21.10 -3.57 15.33
C GLY A 197 21.73 -3.73 13.94
N ASP A 198 20.90 -3.61 12.89
CA ASP A 198 21.30 -3.78 11.48
C ASP A 198 20.87 -2.57 10.65
N ASP A 199 21.75 -2.14 9.75
CA ASP A 199 21.39 -1.22 8.67
C ASP A 199 20.53 -1.95 7.64
N VAL A 200 19.51 -1.29 7.10
CA VAL A 200 18.57 -1.89 6.16
C VAL A 200 18.62 -1.15 4.83
N ILE A 201 18.63 -1.90 3.73
CA ILE A 201 18.58 -1.35 2.38
C ILE A 201 17.21 -1.68 1.78
N ILE A 202 16.49 -0.63 1.36
CA ILE A 202 15.25 -0.74 0.59
C ILE A 202 15.54 -0.29 -0.84
N VAL A 203 15.30 -1.17 -1.80
CA VAL A 203 15.49 -0.89 -3.24
C VAL A 203 14.13 -0.86 -3.92
N ASN A 204 13.96 0.06 -4.87
CA ASN A 204 12.77 0.18 -5.72
C ASN A 204 11.49 0.44 -4.92
N SER A 205 11.57 1.30 -3.89
CA SER A 205 10.42 1.64 -3.06
C SER A 205 9.87 3.01 -3.39
N ASP A 206 8.90 3.03 -4.30
CA ASP A 206 8.02 4.17 -4.55
C ASP A 206 7.03 4.38 -3.38
N SER A 207 6.97 3.44 -2.42
CA SER A 207 5.99 3.43 -1.34
C SER A 207 6.55 4.02 -0.05
N VAL A 208 6.10 5.23 0.28
CA VAL A 208 6.43 5.90 1.55
C VAL A 208 5.99 5.08 2.77
N ASN A 209 4.82 4.44 2.68
CA ASN A 209 4.28 3.61 3.77
C ASN A 209 5.17 2.40 4.05
N LEU A 210 5.78 1.79 3.03
CA LEU A 210 6.72 0.68 3.23
C LEU A 210 7.97 1.16 3.98
N ILE A 211 8.53 2.30 3.57
CA ILE A 211 9.72 2.90 4.20
C ILE A 211 9.42 3.20 5.67
N ALA A 212 8.29 3.87 5.95
CA ALA A 212 7.87 4.19 7.29
C ALA A 212 7.62 2.95 8.15
N ARG A 213 6.96 1.92 7.59
CA ARG A 213 6.70 0.66 8.29
C ARG A 213 8.00 -0.06 8.65
N VAL A 214 8.95 -0.17 7.73
CA VAL A 214 10.25 -0.80 8.00
C VAL A 214 11.04 0.00 9.04
N SER A 215 10.98 1.33 9.00
CA SER A 215 11.66 2.16 10.00
C SER A 215 11.16 1.95 11.43
N CYS A 216 9.94 1.45 11.63
CA CYS A 216 9.43 1.06 12.94
C CYS A 216 10.19 -0.14 13.56
N TYR A 217 10.91 -0.92 12.74
CA TYR A 217 11.63 -2.13 13.17
C TYR A 217 13.15 -1.93 13.22
N VAL A 218 13.66 -0.87 12.61
CA VAL A 218 15.10 -0.58 12.56
C VAL A 218 15.49 0.19 13.83
N ASP A 219 16.63 -0.17 14.41
CA ASP A 219 17.16 0.54 15.57
C ASP A 219 17.38 2.03 15.24
N PRO A 220 17.00 2.98 16.12
CA PRO A 220 17.18 4.41 15.86
C PRO A 220 18.63 4.82 15.52
N GLN A 221 19.63 4.07 15.98
CA GLN A 221 21.05 4.33 15.71
C GLN A 221 21.52 3.79 14.35
N ARG A 222 20.68 3.01 13.66
CA ARG A 222 20.97 2.41 12.34
C ARG A 222 20.36 3.19 11.21
N SER A 223 20.95 3.01 10.03
CA SER A 223 20.58 3.71 8.82
C SER A 223 19.65 2.86 7.96
N LEU A 224 18.59 3.49 7.47
CA LEU A 224 17.72 2.96 6.42
C LEU A 224 18.14 3.58 5.09
N PHE A 225 18.77 2.79 4.22
CA PHE A 225 19.18 3.24 2.90
C PHE A 225 18.06 3.00 1.89
N VAL A 226 17.55 4.06 1.27
CA VAL A 226 16.43 3.99 0.32
C VAL A 226 16.91 4.36 -1.09
N PHE A 227 16.65 3.46 -2.03
CA PHE A 227 16.97 3.60 -3.45
C PHE A 227 15.71 3.50 -4.31
N GLY A 228 15.66 4.27 -5.40
CA GLY A 228 14.57 4.23 -6.39
C GLY A 228 13.51 5.32 -6.24
N VAL A 229 13.68 6.26 -5.32
CA VAL A 229 12.83 7.46 -5.25
C VAL A 229 13.23 8.41 -6.38
N LYS A 230 12.29 8.75 -7.26
CA LYS A 230 12.51 9.72 -8.34
C LYS A 230 12.81 11.09 -7.74
N SER A 231 13.78 11.81 -8.32
CA SER A 231 14.17 13.15 -7.84
C SER A 231 13.00 14.14 -7.77
N SER A 232 12.01 14.00 -8.65
CA SER A 232 10.80 14.85 -8.65
C SER A 232 9.85 14.61 -7.47
N GLN A 233 9.92 13.45 -6.82
CA GLN A 233 9.04 13.06 -5.71
C GLN A 233 9.73 13.15 -4.35
N TYR A 234 11.00 13.55 -4.34
CA TYR A 234 11.86 13.50 -3.15
C TYR A 234 11.31 14.33 -1.98
N GLU A 235 10.97 15.59 -2.22
CA GLU A 235 10.48 16.50 -1.17
C GLU A 235 9.13 16.04 -0.61
N ASP A 236 8.23 15.56 -1.48
CA ASP A 236 6.94 15.03 -1.06
C ASP A 236 7.12 13.80 -0.16
N VAL A 237 7.98 12.86 -0.57
CA VAL A 237 8.30 11.65 0.21
C VAL A 237 8.93 12.03 1.55
N ARG A 238 9.88 12.96 1.56
CA ARG A 238 10.55 13.44 2.77
C ARG A 238 9.57 14.08 3.73
N SER A 239 8.70 14.96 3.25
CA SER A 239 7.70 15.64 4.08
C SER A 239 6.75 14.67 4.79
N ILE A 240 6.32 13.61 4.09
CA ILE A 240 5.46 12.56 4.67
C ILE A 240 6.23 11.75 5.72
N LEU A 241 7.49 11.40 5.45
CA LEU A 241 8.32 10.65 6.39
C LEU A 241 8.62 11.46 7.66
N ASP A 242 8.79 12.77 7.55
CA ASP A 242 8.94 13.68 8.69
C ASP A 242 7.67 13.67 9.57
N ILE A 243 6.46 13.71 8.96
CA ILE A 243 5.18 13.58 9.68
C ILE A 243 5.10 12.23 10.41
N LEU A 244 5.57 11.17 9.75
CA LEU A 244 5.61 9.82 10.32
C LEU A 244 6.74 9.63 11.34
N GLY A 245 7.58 10.64 11.57
CA GLY A 245 8.64 10.63 12.59
C GLY A 245 9.86 9.81 12.21
N VAL A 246 10.13 9.60 10.92
CA VAL A 246 11.26 8.79 10.47
C VAL A 246 12.53 9.65 10.35
N GLN A 247 13.59 9.32 11.10
CA GLN A 247 14.75 10.21 11.26
C GLN A 247 16.06 9.70 10.64
N SER A 248 16.23 8.39 10.48
CA SER A 248 17.51 7.76 10.08
C SER A 248 17.53 7.24 8.64
N ILE A 249 17.06 8.04 7.68
CA ILE A 249 17.03 7.66 6.25
C ILE A 249 18.18 8.29 5.46
N LEU A 250 18.90 7.45 4.72
CA LEU A 250 19.88 7.87 3.73
C LEU A 250 19.37 7.55 2.33
N TYR A 251 19.17 8.59 1.53
CA TYR A 251 18.70 8.43 0.15
C TYR A 251 19.85 8.31 -0.82
N SER A 252 19.70 7.44 -1.81
CA SER A 252 20.62 7.35 -2.92
C SER A 252 19.86 7.39 -4.25
N PHE A 253 20.35 8.24 -5.15
CA PHE A 253 19.69 8.59 -6.40
C PHE A 253 19.86 7.48 -7.45
N SER A 254 18.79 7.14 -8.15
CA SER A 254 18.92 6.50 -9.46
C SER A 254 19.06 7.61 -10.52
N TRP A 255 20.11 7.51 -11.33
CA TRP A 255 20.35 8.39 -12.48
C TRP A 255 19.26 8.27 -13.54
#